data_AF-A0A1J5PS12-F1
#
_entry.id   AF-A0A1J5PS12-F1
#
_cell.length_a   1.000
_cell.length_b   1.000
_cell.length_c   1.000
_cell.angle_alpha   90.00
_cell.angle_beta   90.00
_cell.angle_gamma   90.00
#
_symmetry.space_group_name_H-M   'P 1'
#
loop_
_entity.id
_entity.type
_entity.pdbx_description
1 polymer ?
#
loop_
_entity_poly.entity_id
_entity_poly.type
_entity_poly.pdbx_seq_one_letter_code
_entity_poly.pdbx_strand_id
1 'polypeptide(L)'
;MLGLADRGRILDLFDMVMRGDAAAAMAELSAQYADGADPMAVLRDLAEVTHWVSVISITPEAADDPTVGPDERARGLDMAKRLPMRMLTRMWQMLLKALEEVAMAPNAMMAAEMAIIRLTHVAELPDPETLIRRLQSQPQPPSGGGGAPQGRGPGPGALTQAPGRLSAPIAPQTSGATMSGAATAMALAPDSALARLASFDAVVDLIRANRDIKLLIEVETTLRLARYAPGRIEFEPTPQAPTDLAARLSQRLQTWTGQRWGVTVVNTGGEATIAEARDTDRLATEATLRENPLIKAVFDAFPRAKITDIRTPEAIAERAATEALPEVEDEWDPFEDN
;
A
#
# COMPACT_ATOMS: atom_id res chain seq x y z
N MET A 1 -10.54 -2.26 -26.03
CA MET A 1 -11.60 -3.26 -26.25
C MET A 1 -10.91 -4.57 -26.47
N LEU A 2 -10.77 -5.36 -25.40
CA LEU A 2 -10.23 -6.71 -25.47
C LEU A 2 -11.26 -7.56 -26.23
N GLY A 3 -10.79 -8.30 -27.23
CA GLY A 3 -11.65 -9.00 -28.18
C GLY A 3 -12.47 -10.12 -27.53
N LEU A 4 -13.48 -10.61 -28.25
CA LEU A 4 -14.32 -11.75 -27.84
C LEU A 4 -13.51 -12.99 -27.41
N ALA A 5 -12.30 -13.17 -27.94
CA ALA A 5 -11.38 -14.25 -27.56
C ALA A 5 -10.85 -14.13 -26.11
N ASP A 6 -10.79 -12.91 -25.57
CA ASP A 6 -10.29 -12.65 -24.21
C ASP A 6 -11.36 -12.95 -23.16
N ARG A 7 -12.62 -12.67 -23.47
CA ARG A 7 -13.74 -12.84 -22.53
C ARG A 7 -13.94 -14.29 -22.09
N GLY A 8 -13.71 -15.26 -22.99
CA GLY A 8 -13.73 -16.68 -22.63
C GLY A 8 -12.69 -17.04 -21.55
N ARG A 9 -11.46 -16.53 -21.70
CA ARG A 9 -10.37 -16.75 -20.73
C ARG A 9 -10.64 -16.08 -19.39
N ILE A 10 -11.22 -14.88 -19.40
CA ILE A 10 -11.65 -14.22 -18.16
C ILE A 10 -12.76 -15.01 -17.46
N LEU A 11 -13.71 -15.59 -18.20
CA LEU A 11 -14.71 -16.48 -17.60
C LEU A 11 -14.09 -17.76 -17.04
N ASP A 12 -13.03 -18.30 -17.66
CA ASP A 12 -12.29 -19.46 -17.15
C ASP A 12 -11.56 -19.11 -15.85
N LEU A 13 -10.82 -18.00 -15.85
CA LEU A 13 -10.15 -17.47 -14.66
C LEU A 13 -11.14 -17.20 -13.52
N PHE A 14 -12.30 -16.60 -13.84
CA PHE A 14 -13.36 -16.39 -12.86
C PHE A 14 -13.84 -17.71 -12.26
N ASP A 15 -14.06 -18.75 -13.07
CA ASP A 15 -14.48 -20.06 -12.55
C ASP A 15 -13.40 -20.71 -11.66
N MET A 16 -12.12 -20.63 -12.04
CA MET A 16 -11.00 -21.11 -11.22
C MET A 16 -10.96 -20.40 -9.86
N VAL A 17 -11.08 -19.08 -9.87
CA VAL A 17 -11.13 -18.26 -8.65
C VAL A 17 -12.33 -18.64 -7.78
N MET A 18 -13.52 -18.78 -8.37
CA MET A 18 -14.74 -19.14 -7.65
C MET A 18 -14.73 -20.57 -7.08
N ARG A 19 -13.88 -21.45 -7.63
CA ARG A 19 -13.65 -22.81 -7.11
C ARG A 19 -12.54 -22.89 -6.05
N GLY A 20 -11.80 -21.80 -5.82
CA GLY A 20 -10.65 -21.79 -4.93
C GLY A 20 -9.40 -22.45 -5.52
N ASP A 21 -9.35 -22.70 -6.84
CA ASP A 21 -8.19 -23.31 -7.49
C ASP A 21 -7.11 -22.24 -7.75
N ALA A 22 -6.34 -21.94 -6.70
CA ALA A 22 -5.29 -20.93 -6.76
C ALA A 22 -4.18 -21.28 -7.77
N ALA A 23 -3.84 -22.56 -7.91
CA ALA A 23 -2.78 -23.00 -8.81
C ALA A 23 -3.18 -22.77 -10.28
N ALA A 24 -4.39 -23.19 -10.66
CA ALA A 24 -4.90 -22.96 -12.01
C ALA A 24 -5.10 -21.48 -12.30
N ALA A 25 -5.67 -20.72 -11.35
CA ALA A 25 -5.91 -19.28 -11.53
C ALA A 25 -4.60 -18.48 -11.71
N MET A 26 -3.56 -18.82 -10.95
CA MET A 26 -2.23 -18.22 -11.11
C MET A 26 -1.59 -18.57 -12.44
N ALA A 27 -1.71 -19.83 -12.88
CA ALA A 27 -1.21 -20.25 -14.19
C ALA A 27 -1.91 -19.52 -15.34
N GLU A 28 -3.23 -19.34 -15.24
CA GLU A 28 -4.01 -18.61 -16.25
C GLU A 28 -3.66 -17.12 -16.28
N LEU A 29 -3.53 -16.46 -15.12
CA LEU A 29 -3.07 -15.07 -15.04
C LEU A 29 -1.67 -14.92 -15.67
N SER A 30 -0.74 -15.82 -15.34
CA SER A 30 0.61 -15.81 -15.91
C SER A 30 0.61 -16.03 -17.42
N ALA A 31 -0.27 -16.89 -17.93
CA ALA A 31 -0.41 -17.14 -19.37
C ALA A 31 -0.96 -15.90 -20.09
N GLN A 32 -2.00 -15.25 -19.54
CA GLN A 32 -2.51 -13.99 -20.09
C GLN A 32 -1.45 -12.90 -20.11
N TYR A 33 -0.65 -12.79 -19.04
CA TYR A 33 0.46 -11.84 -18.98
C TYR A 33 1.55 -12.14 -20.01
N ALA A 34 1.91 -13.41 -20.20
CA ALA A 34 2.87 -13.84 -21.23
C ALA A 34 2.39 -13.51 -22.65
N ASP A 35 1.07 -13.53 -22.87
CA ASP A 35 0.43 -13.08 -24.12
C ASP A 35 0.30 -11.55 -24.23
N GLY A 36 0.80 -10.80 -23.24
CA GLY A 36 0.85 -9.33 -23.23
C GLY A 36 -0.33 -8.63 -22.57
N ALA A 37 -1.20 -9.36 -21.85
CA ALA A 37 -2.30 -8.74 -21.11
C ALA A 37 -1.80 -7.90 -19.93
N ASP A 38 -2.35 -6.70 -19.76
CA ASP A 38 -2.12 -5.87 -18.57
C ASP A 38 -2.82 -6.51 -17.35
N PRO A 39 -2.11 -6.85 -16.25
CA PRO A 39 -2.72 -7.47 -15.06
C PRO A 39 -3.85 -6.64 -14.47
N MET A 40 -3.78 -5.31 -14.58
CA MET A 40 -4.85 -4.43 -14.14
C MET A 40 -6.10 -4.57 -15.03
N ALA A 41 -5.94 -4.78 -16.34
CA ALA A 41 -7.05 -5.04 -17.24
C ALA A 41 -7.75 -6.37 -16.91
N VAL A 42 -6.99 -7.43 -16.66
CA VAL A 42 -7.53 -8.74 -16.26
C VAL A 42 -8.39 -8.63 -15.00
N LEU A 43 -7.93 -7.88 -13.99
CA LEU A 43 -8.72 -7.66 -12.76
C LEU A 43 -9.98 -6.82 -13.00
N ARG A 44 -9.95 -5.85 -13.92
CA ARG A 44 -11.14 -5.09 -14.31
C ARG A 44 -12.15 -6.00 -15.00
N ASP A 45 -11.71 -6.85 -15.91
CA ASP A 45 -12.58 -7.76 -16.64
C ASP A 45 -13.18 -8.82 -15.70
N LEU A 46 -12.42 -9.30 -14.70
CA LEU A 46 -12.98 -10.12 -13.62
C LEU A 46 -14.07 -9.40 -12.82
N ALA A 47 -13.91 -8.11 -12.56
CA ALA A 47 -14.94 -7.30 -11.89
C ALA A 47 -16.18 -7.15 -12.79
N GLU A 48 -16.00 -6.93 -14.09
CA GLU A 48 -17.10 -6.89 -15.06
C GLU A 48 -17.86 -8.22 -15.12
N VAL A 49 -17.16 -9.36 -15.15
CA VAL A 49 -17.80 -10.69 -15.07
C VAL A 49 -18.55 -10.87 -13.76
N THR A 50 -17.95 -10.48 -12.63
CA THR A 50 -18.60 -10.55 -11.31
C THR A 50 -19.90 -9.74 -11.28
N HIS A 51 -19.87 -8.53 -11.83
CA HIS A 51 -21.03 -7.67 -11.94
C HIS A 51 -22.10 -8.31 -12.85
N TRP A 52 -21.70 -8.77 -14.03
CA TRP A 52 -22.60 -9.38 -15.00
C TRP A 52 -23.31 -10.62 -14.45
N VAL A 53 -22.58 -11.53 -13.79
CA VAL A 53 -23.17 -12.70 -13.12
C VAL A 53 -24.13 -12.30 -11.99
N SER A 54 -23.81 -11.22 -11.25
CA SER A 54 -24.70 -10.68 -10.21
C SER A 54 -26.01 -10.14 -10.79
N VAL A 55 -25.95 -9.46 -11.94
CA VAL A 55 -27.13 -8.96 -12.66
C VAL A 55 -28.00 -10.13 -13.11
N ILE A 56 -27.41 -11.16 -13.73
CA ILE A 56 -28.13 -12.38 -14.16
C ILE A 56 -28.80 -13.07 -12.97
N SER A 57 -28.14 -13.10 -11.81
CA SER A 57 -28.68 -13.72 -10.59
C SER A 57 -29.96 -13.05 -10.08
N ILE A 58 -30.19 -11.78 -10.40
CA ILE A 58 -31.39 -11.01 -10.04
C ILE A 58 -32.40 -11.03 -11.18
N THR A 59 -31.92 -10.82 -12.40
CA THR A 59 -32.71 -10.70 -13.62
C THR A 59 -32.14 -11.66 -14.66
N PRO A 60 -32.60 -12.92 -14.71
CA PRO A 60 -32.05 -13.91 -15.63
C PRO A 60 -32.14 -13.52 -17.11
N GLU A 61 -33.16 -12.72 -17.47
CA GLU A 61 -33.36 -12.15 -18.81
C GLU A 61 -32.20 -11.25 -19.26
N ALA A 62 -31.39 -10.72 -18.33
CA ALA A 62 -30.20 -9.95 -18.65
C ALA A 62 -29.11 -10.78 -19.34
N ALA A 63 -29.18 -12.12 -19.25
CA ALA A 63 -28.33 -13.00 -20.02
C ALA A 63 -28.67 -12.95 -21.53
N ASP A 64 -29.86 -12.44 -21.90
CA ASP A 64 -30.35 -12.48 -23.27
C ASP A 64 -29.82 -11.38 -24.20
N ASP A 65 -28.90 -10.55 -23.71
CA ASP A 65 -28.28 -9.45 -24.46
C ASP A 65 -27.74 -9.91 -25.84
N PRO A 66 -28.10 -9.23 -26.95
CA PRO A 66 -27.66 -9.61 -28.30
C PRO A 66 -26.14 -9.57 -28.52
N THR A 67 -25.38 -8.88 -27.66
CA THR A 67 -23.92 -8.77 -27.73
C THR A 67 -23.20 -9.93 -27.05
N VAL A 68 -23.91 -10.76 -26.27
CA VAL A 68 -23.36 -11.91 -25.54
C VAL A 68 -23.55 -13.19 -26.35
N GLY A 69 -22.44 -13.88 -26.62
CA GLY A 69 -22.44 -15.15 -27.35
C GLY A 69 -23.19 -16.29 -26.63
N PRO A 70 -23.64 -17.33 -27.34
CA PRO A 70 -24.43 -18.42 -26.76
C PRO A 70 -23.65 -19.22 -25.69
N ASP A 71 -22.33 -19.39 -25.87
CA ASP A 71 -21.47 -20.06 -24.90
C ASP A 71 -21.33 -19.24 -23.60
N GLU A 72 -20.97 -17.96 -23.73
CA GLU A 72 -20.88 -17.03 -22.60
C GLU A 72 -22.20 -17.00 -21.83
N ARG A 73 -23.33 -16.87 -22.53
CA ARG A 73 -24.68 -16.87 -21.95
C ARG A 73 -24.94 -18.12 -21.11
N ALA A 74 -24.63 -19.30 -21.65
CA ALA A 74 -24.82 -20.56 -20.94
C ALA A 74 -23.96 -20.60 -19.67
N ARG A 75 -22.70 -20.16 -19.73
CA ARG A 75 -21.79 -20.10 -18.59
C ARG A 75 -22.25 -19.10 -17.52
N GLY A 76 -22.68 -17.90 -17.93
CA GLY A 76 -23.20 -16.89 -17.02
C GLY A 76 -24.45 -17.36 -16.26
N LEU A 77 -25.37 -18.05 -16.96
CA LEU A 77 -26.57 -18.64 -16.35
C LEU A 77 -26.22 -19.79 -15.39
N ASP A 78 -25.22 -20.63 -15.69
CA ASP A 78 -24.74 -21.66 -14.77
C ASP A 78 -24.13 -21.04 -13.51
N MET A 79 -23.22 -20.08 -13.68
CA MET A 79 -22.57 -19.37 -12.58
C MET A 79 -23.59 -18.68 -11.68
N ALA A 80 -24.58 -17.99 -12.25
CA ALA A 80 -25.65 -17.33 -11.49
C ALA A 80 -26.51 -18.31 -10.66
N LYS A 81 -26.66 -19.55 -11.12
CA LYS A 81 -27.38 -20.60 -10.36
C LYS A 81 -26.54 -21.19 -9.23
N ARG A 82 -25.24 -21.38 -9.47
CA ARG A 82 -24.32 -22.07 -8.55
C ARG A 82 -23.75 -21.13 -7.48
N LEU A 83 -23.53 -19.86 -7.80
CA LEU A 83 -22.86 -18.90 -6.93
C LEU A 83 -23.89 -18.12 -6.09
N PRO A 84 -23.83 -18.18 -4.75
CA PRO A 84 -24.76 -17.42 -3.92
C PRO A 84 -24.44 -15.92 -3.99
N MET A 85 -25.47 -15.07 -3.97
CA MET A 85 -25.34 -13.59 -4.08
C MET A 85 -24.29 -13.00 -3.12
N ARG A 86 -24.23 -13.50 -1.87
CA ARG A 86 -23.25 -13.07 -0.87
C ARG A 86 -21.80 -13.27 -1.33
N MET A 87 -21.53 -14.32 -2.11
CA MET A 87 -20.21 -14.61 -2.64
C MET A 87 -19.84 -13.58 -3.70
N LEU A 88 -20.75 -13.30 -4.63
CA LEU A 88 -20.57 -12.31 -5.67
C LEU A 88 -20.38 -10.90 -5.10
N THR A 89 -21.13 -10.53 -4.05
CA THR A 89 -20.95 -9.22 -3.38
C THR A 89 -19.59 -9.13 -2.67
N ARG A 90 -19.12 -10.21 -2.02
CA ARG A 90 -17.79 -10.23 -1.40
C ARG A 90 -16.68 -10.17 -2.45
N MET A 91 -16.79 -10.97 -3.51
CA MET A 91 -15.89 -10.98 -4.65
C MET A 91 -15.76 -9.58 -5.26
N TRP A 92 -16.89 -8.90 -5.47
CA TRP A 92 -16.93 -7.53 -5.97
C TRP A 92 -16.15 -6.55 -5.08
N GLN A 93 -16.42 -6.52 -3.77
CA GLN A 93 -15.71 -5.61 -2.85
C GLN A 93 -14.21 -5.89 -2.80
N MET A 94 -13.82 -7.17 -2.84
CA MET A 94 -12.42 -7.54 -2.87
C MET A 94 -11.73 -7.18 -4.18
N LEU A 95 -12.42 -7.32 -5.32
CA LEU A 95 -11.92 -6.90 -6.62
C LEU A 95 -11.73 -5.38 -6.67
N LEU A 96 -12.69 -4.60 -6.16
CA LEU A 96 -12.52 -3.14 -6.04
C LEU A 96 -11.28 -2.80 -5.20
N LYS A 97 -11.06 -3.51 -4.08
CA LYS A 97 -9.87 -3.29 -3.26
C LYS A 97 -8.59 -3.73 -3.97
N ALA A 98 -8.61 -4.85 -4.67
CA ALA A 98 -7.48 -5.33 -5.47
C ALA A 98 -7.09 -4.33 -6.55
N LEU A 99 -8.06 -3.74 -7.26
CA LEU A 99 -7.82 -2.71 -8.27
C LEU A 99 -7.10 -1.48 -7.68
N GLU A 100 -7.50 -1.03 -6.48
CA GLU A 100 -6.79 0.04 -5.77
C GLU A 100 -5.34 -0.36 -5.42
N GLU A 101 -5.14 -1.59 -4.93
CA GLU A 101 -3.83 -2.08 -4.50
C GLU A 101 -2.87 -2.26 -5.67
N VAL A 102 -3.32 -2.87 -6.77
CA VAL A 102 -2.50 -3.04 -7.98
C VAL A 102 -2.14 -1.69 -8.58
N ALA A 103 -3.00 -0.68 -8.49
CA ALA A 103 -2.75 0.65 -9.06
C ALA A 103 -1.62 1.40 -8.33
N MET A 104 -1.46 1.09 -7.04
CA MET A 104 -0.45 1.69 -6.17
C MET A 104 0.80 0.81 -6.02
N ALA A 105 0.76 -0.43 -6.49
CA ALA A 105 1.84 -1.38 -6.31
C ALA A 105 3.07 -1.02 -7.18
N PRO A 106 4.29 -1.17 -6.65
CA PRO A 106 5.51 -1.04 -7.44
C PRO A 106 5.60 -2.04 -8.60
N ASN A 107 5.02 -3.23 -8.42
CA ASN A 107 4.90 -4.25 -9.44
C ASN A 107 3.43 -4.71 -9.54
N ALA A 108 2.78 -4.35 -10.64
CA ALA A 108 1.38 -4.64 -10.87
C ALA A 108 1.10 -6.15 -10.99
N MET A 109 2.01 -6.91 -11.63
CA MET A 109 1.86 -8.35 -11.77
C MET A 109 1.90 -9.05 -10.41
N MET A 110 2.92 -8.76 -9.59
CA MET A 110 3.02 -9.34 -8.24
C MET A 110 1.81 -8.98 -7.36
N ALA A 111 1.28 -7.77 -7.48
CA ALA A 111 0.10 -7.36 -6.74
C ALA A 111 -1.18 -8.06 -7.24
N ALA A 112 -1.30 -8.28 -8.55
CA ALA A 112 -2.40 -9.03 -9.15
C ALA A 112 -2.37 -10.51 -8.72
N GLU A 113 -1.19 -11.13 -8.69
CA GLU A 113 -0.98 -12.48 -8.15
C GLU A 113 -1.47 -12.59 -6.69
N MET A 114 -1.03 -11.66 -5.83
CA MET A 114 -1.49 -11.61 -4.43
C MET A 114 -3.00 -11.38 -4.33
N ALA A 115 -3.59 -10.61 -5.25
CA ALA A 115 -5.03 -10.45 -5.31
C ALA A 115 -5.74 -11.78 -5.66
N ILE A 116 -5.32 -12.48 -6.71
CA ILE A 116 -5.88 -13.77 -7.11
C ILE A 116 -5.79 -14.82 -5.99
N ILE A 117 -4.66 -14.87 -5.28
CA ILE A 117 -4.48 -15.74 -4.11
C ILE A 117 -5.51 -15.41 -3.02
N ARG A 118 -5.75 -14.13 -2.71
CA ARG A 118 -6.77 -13.77 -1.70
C ARG A 118 -8.19 -14.08 -2.19
N LEU A 119 -8.50 -13.82 -3.45
CA LEU A 119 -9.84 -14.04 -4.02
C LEU A 119 -10.21 -15.52 -4.00
N THR A 120 -9.25 -16.41 -4.32
CA THR A 120 -9.43 -17.88 -4.26
C THR A 120 -9.68 -18.36 -2.83
N HIS A 121 -8.94 -17.85 -1.84
CA HIS A 121 -9.16 -18.23 -0.44
C HIS A 121 -10.49 -17.74 0.15
N VAL A 122 -11.00 -16.57 -0.26
CA VAL A 122 -12.28 -16.05 0.27
C VAL A 122 -13.48 -16.82 -0.27
N ALA A 123 -13.36 -17.47 -1.44
CA ALA A 123 -14.39 -18.36 -1.95
C ALA A 123 -14.73 -19.52 -0.99
N GLU A 124 -13.80 -19.89 -0.10
CA GLU A 124 -13.97 -21.01 0.84
C GLU A 124 -14.45 -20.59 2.24
N LEU A 125 -14.47 -19.29 2.57
CA LEU A 125 -14.71 -18.84 3.94
C LEU A 125 -16.21 -18.85 4.31
N PRO A 126 -16.60 -19.56 5.40
CA PRO A 126 -17.97 -19.55 5.91
C PRO A 126 -18.38 -18.16 6.39
N ASP A 127 -19.68 -17.88 6.36
CA ASP A 127 -20.19 -16.56 6.75
C ASP A 127 -19.80 -16.22 8.21
N PRO A 128 -19.55 -14.94 8.53
CA PRO A 128 -19.21 -14.50 9.89
C PRO A 128 -20.22 -14.98 10.94
N GLU A 129 -21.51 -15.00 10.60
CA GLU A 129 -22.55 -15.52 11.49
C GLU A 129 -22.40 -17.03 11.76
N THR A 130 -21.97 -17.79 10.74
CA THR A 130 -21.66 -19.22 10.88
C THR A 130 -20.41 -19.44 11.73
N LEU A 131 -19.40 -18.57 11.60
CA LEU A 131 -18.22 -18.56 12.46
C LEU A 131 -18.57 -18.25 13.92
N ILE A 132 -19.44 -17.26 14.17
CA ILE A 132 -19.92 -16.91 15.51
C ILE A 132 -20.73 -18.06 16.11
N ARG A 133 -21.62 -18.70 15.35
CA ARG A 133 -22.37 -19.87 15.84
C ARG A 133 -21.45 -21.03 16.18
N ARG A 134 -20.40 -21.29 15.37
CA ARG A 134 -19.38 -22.30 15.64
C ARG A 134 -18.53 -21.97 16.88
N LEU A 135 -18.25 -20.70 17.13
CA LEU A 135 -17.54 -20.24 18.33
C LEU A 135 -18.43 -20.38 19.58
N GLN A 136 -19.72 -20.07 19.47
CA GLN A 136 -20.69 -20.19 20.55
C GLN A 136 -21.07 -21.65 20.86
N SER A 137 -20.93 -22.56 19.90
CA SER A 137 -21.20 -24.00 20.08
C SER A 137 -19.99 -24.82 20.53
N GLN A 138 -18.80 -24.20 20.71
CA GLN A 138 -17.67 -24.88 21.35
C GLN A 138 -17.94 -25.05 22.86
N PRO A 139 -17.84 -26.27 23.41
CA PRO A 139 -18.02 -26.49 24.84
C PRO A 139 -16.99 -25.71 25.64
N GLN A 140 -17.45 -24.81 26.52
CA GLN A 140 -16.60 -24.14 27.49
C GLN A 140 -15.96 -25.19 28.43
N PRO A 141 -14.63 -25.17 28.67
CA PRO A 141 -14.01 -26.07 29.62
C PRO A 141 -14.57 -25.82 31.03
N PRO A 142 -14.79 -26.87 31.85
CA PRO A 142 -15.49 -26.74 33.11
C PRO A 142 -14.68 -25.90 34.10
N SER A 143 -15.28 -24.80 34.56
CA SER A 143 -14.80 -23.99 35.67
C SER A 143 -14.84 -24.81 36.96
N GLY A 144 -13.66 -25.25 37.44
CA GLY A 144 -13.54 -25.96 38.70
C GLY A 144 -13.95 -25.08 39.89
N GLY A 145 -15.03 -25.47 40.57
CA GLY A 145 -15.46 -24.87 41.83
C GLY A 145 -14.50 -25.21 42.97
N GLY A 146 -13.75 -24.23 43.45
CA GLY A 146 -12.97 -24.31 44.68
C GLY A 146 -13.70 -23.63 45.82
N GLY A 147 -14.28 -24.42 46.74
CA GLY A 147 -14.85 -23.93 47.98
C GLY A 147 -13.77 -23.43 48.95
N ALA A 148 -13.99 -22.26 49.56
CA ALA A 148 -13.15 -21.72 50.62
C ALA A 148 -13.74 -22.09 52.00
N PRO A 149 -12.93 -22.53 52.98
CA PRO A 149 -13.41 -22.81 54.32
C PRO A 149 -13.45 -21.55 55.20
N GLN A 150 -14.43 -21.55 56.08
CA GLN A 150 -14.85 -20.46 56.96
C GLN A 150 -14.04 -20.46 58.26
N GLY A 151 -13.44 -19.32 58.63
CA GLY A 151 -12.73 -19.11 59.90
C GLY A 151 -13.37 -17.99 60.72
N ARG A 152 -13.79 -18.32 61.95
CA ARG A 152 -14.52 -17.49 62.93
C ARG A 152 -13.54 -16.75 63.86
N GLY A 153 -13.91 -15.54 64.33
CA GLY A 153 -13.09 -14.56 65.11
C GLY A 153 -12.65 -15.00 66.53
N PRO A 154 -12.41 -14.11 67.54
CA PRO A 154 -12.72 -12.65 67.66
C PRO A 154 -11.63 -11.76 68.34
N GLY A 155 -11.89 -10.43 68.48
CA GLY A 155 -11.31 -9.59 69.56
C GLY A 155 -10.89 -8.15 69.17
N PRO A 156 -11.40 -7.08 69.83
CA PRO A 156 -11.03 -5.69 69.56
C PRO A 156 -10.05 -5.11 70.59
N GLY A 157 -9.09 -4.30 70.15
CA GLY A 157 -8.16 -3.57 71.02
C GLY A 157 -7.45 -2.46 70.25
N ALA A 158 -7.47 -1.26 70.81
CA ALA A 158 -7.21 0.02 70.13
C ALA A 158 -5.78 0.57 70.31
N LEU A 159 -5.51 1.63 69.53
CA LEU A 159 -4.50 2.69 69.70
C LEU A 159 -3.05 2.39 69.25
N THR A 160 -2.55 3.08 68.21
CA THR A 160 -1.60 4.23 68.33
C THR A 160 -0.89 4.58 66.99
N GLN A 161 -0.90 5.89 66.71
CA GLN A 161 0.05 6.79 65.99
C GLN A 161 0.81 6.40 64.70
N ALA A 162 0.70 7.34 63.76
CA ALA A 162 1.45 7.58 62.52
C ALA A 162 2.92 8.04 62.75
N PRO A 163 3.65 8.54 61.72
CA PRO A 163 3.87 8.05 60.36
C PRO A 163 5.38 7.87 60.08
N GLY A 164 5.75 7.15 59.01
CA GLY A 164 7.08 7.37 58.42
C GLY A 164 7.64 6.24 57.56
N ARG A 165 8.07 6.66 56.37
CA ARG A 165 9.11 6.07 55.50
C ARG A 165 8.67 4.92 54.58
N LEU A 166 8.58 5.26 53.29
CA LEU A 166 8.52 4.34 52.16
C LEU A 166 9.94 3.87 51.81
N SER A 167 10.19 2.57 51.96
CA SER A 167 11.24 1.82 51.28
C SER A 167 10.81 0.35 51.19
N ALA A 168 11.17 -0.28 50.07
CA ALA A 168 10.74 -1.59 49.55
C ALA A 168 10.85 -2.77 50.55
N PRO A 169 10.18 -3.92 50.30
CA PRO A 169 10.90 -5.01 49.60
C PRO A 169 10.04 -6.01 48.76
N ILE A 170 10.72 -6.62 47.79
CA ILE A 170 10.86 -8.07 47.49
C ILE A 170 9.59 -8.96 47.40
N ALA A 171 9.46 -9.53 46.20
CA ALA A 171 8.75 -10.74 45.71
C ALA A 171 8.17 -11.78 46.69
N PRO A 172 7.22 -12.58 46.16
CA PRO A 172 7.43 -14.02 46.15
C PRO A 172 7.35 -14.64 44.75
N GLN A 173 8.26 -15.58 44.54
CA GLN A 173 8.39 -16.46 43.38
C GLN A 173 7.26 -17.51 43.36
N THR A 174 6.74 -17.82 42.18
CA THR A 174 6.23 -19.17 41.87
C THR A 174 6.69 -19.57 40.47
N SER A 175 7.41 -20.68 40.45
CA SER A 175 8.12 -21.28 39.32
C SER A 175 7.23 -22.09 38.37
N GLY A 176 7.67 -22.20 37.11
CA GLY A 176 7.32 -23.25 36.15
C GLY A 176 6.12 -22.93 35.26
N ALA A 177 6.13 -23.05 33.93
CA ALA A 177 6.99 -23.82 33.06
C ALA A 177 7.15 -23.17 31.68
N THR A 178 8.26 -23.52 31.06
CA THR A 178 8.79 -23.16 29.75
C THR A 178 7.87 -23.53 28.58
N MET A 179 7.46 -22.53 27.79
CA MET A 179 7.19 -22.68 26.35
C MET A 179 7.84 -21.49 25.64
N SER A 180 9.17 -21.58 25.49
CA SER A 180 9.91 -20.75 24.53
C SER A 180 9.75 -21.33 23.14
N GLY A 181 9.55 -20.45 22.15
CA GLY A 181 9.91 -20.76 20.76
C GLY A 181 8.77 -20.73 19.73
N ALA A 182 7.90 -19.71 19.73
CA ALA A 182 7.09 -19.41 18.53
C ALA A 182 6.55 -17.96 18.44
N ALA A 183 6.92 -17.04 19.34
CA ALA A 183 6.40 -15.67 19.37
C ALA A 183 7.48 -14.58 19.21
N THR A 184 8.69 -14.95 18.78
CA THR A 184 9.82 -14.02 18.58
C THR A 184 10.29 -13.92 17.12
N ALA A 185 9.51 -14.41 16.16
CA ALA A 185 9.86 -14.35 14.73
C ALA A 185 8.94 -13.42 13.91
N MET A 186 8.57 -12.25 14.45
CA MET A 186 8.16 -11.06 13.68
C MET A 186 8.48 -9.79 14.50
N ALA A 187 9.74 -9.64 14.92
CA ALA A 187 10.27 -8.38 15.43
C ALA A 187 11.65 -8.13 14.82
N LEU A 188 11.74 -8.24 13.50
CA LEU A 188 12.87 -7.69 12.74
C LEU A 188 12.56 -6.22 12.43
N ALA A 189 13.06 -5.36 13.33
CA ALA A 189 13.45 -3.96 13.17
C ALA A 189 12.39 -2.91 12.75
N PRO A 190 11.63 -2.33 13.70
CA PRO A 190 10.99 -1.02 13.50
C PRO A 190 12.01 0.08 13.11
N ASP A 191 13.29 -0.09 13.44
CA ASP A 191 14.38 0.81 13.05
C ASP A 191 14.71 0.77 11.54
N SER A 192 14.44 -0.34 10.84
CA SER A 192 14.83 -0.51 9.43
C SER A 192 14.04 0.36 8.45
N ALA A 193 12.77 0.66 8.76
CA ALA A 193 11.91 1.48 7.92
C ALA A 193 12.28 2.97 8.04
N LEU A 194 12.57 3.45 9.25
CA LEU A 194 13.02 4.82 9.48
C LEU A 194 14.48 5.03 9.08
N ALA A 195 15.33 4.01 9.17
CA ALA A 195 16.73 4.09 8.73
C ALA A 195 16.87 4.39 7.22
N ARG A 196 15.91 3.96 6.39
CA ARG A 196 15.85 4.31 4.97
C ARG A 196 15.46 5.76 4.70
N LEU A 197 14.89 6.45 5.69
CA LEU A 197 14.53 7.86 5.64
C LEU A 197 15.56 8.69 6.43
N ALA A 198 16.83 8.53 6.09
CA ALA A 198 17.93 9.22 6.76
C ALA A 198 17.96 10.73 6.51
N SER A 199 17.37 11.19 5.40
CA SER A 199 17.28 12.60 5.01
C SER A 199 15.83 13.04 4.77
N PHE A 200 15.60 14.35 4.77
CA PHE A 200 14.30 14.91 4.40
C PHE A 200 13.98 14.68 2.91
N ASP A 201 14.99 14.67 2.03
CA ASP A 201 14.79 14.35 0.61
C ASP A 201 14.20 12.95 0.43
N ALA A 202 14.63 11.96 1.22
CA ALA A 202 14.04 10.62 1.20
C ALA A 202 12.55 10.62 1.59
N VAL A 203 12.11 11.58 2.42
CA VAL A 203 10.69 11.79 2.74
C VAL A 203 9.95 12.40 1.56
N VAL A 204 10.56 13.36 0.86
CA VAL A 204 9.99 13.94 -0.37
C VAL A 204 9.85 12.88 -1.46
N ASP A 205 10.85 12.03 -1.63
CA ASP A 205 10.82 10.90 -2.56
C ASP A 205 9.75 9.87 -2.17
N LEU A 206 9.58 9.62 -0.87
CA LEU A 206 8.49 8.77 -0.39
C LEU A 206 7.11 9.35 -0.74
N ILE A 207 6.91 10.67 -0.58
CA ILE A 207 5.66 11.34 -0.96
C ILE A 207 5.44 11.20 -2.47
N ARG A 208 6.49 11.40 -3.28
CA ARG A 208 6.47 11.27 -4.74
C ARG A 208 6.11 9.85 -5.18
N ALA A 209 6.75 8.84 -4.57
CA ALA A 209 6.51 7.43 -4.85
C ALA A 209 5.05 7.02 -4.54
N ASN A 210 4.45 7.60 -3.49
CA ASN A 210 3.05 7.37 -3.13
C ASN A 210 2.05 8.24 -3.90
N ARG A 211 2.51 9.04 -4.88
CA ARG A 211 1.68 9.85 -5.79
C ARG A 211 0.71 10.82 -5.10
N ASP A 212 0.99 11.25 -3.87
CA ASP A 212 0.21 12.31 -3.22
C ASP A 212 0.72 13.68 -3.71
N ILE A 213 0.37 14.03 -4.96
CA ILE A 213 0.88 15.23 -5.65
C ILE A 213 0.53 16.52 -4.90
N LYS A 214 -0.66 16.56 -4.27
CA LYS A 214 -1.06 17.72 -3.48
C LYS A 214 -0.12 17.91 -2.28
N LEU A 215 0.10 16.85 -1.49
CA LEU A 215 1.02 16.92 -0.36
C LEU A 215 2.45 17.23 -0.82
N LEU A 216 2.89 16.67 -1.95
CA LEU A 216 4.20 16.94 -2.52
C LEU A 216 4.39 18.43 -2.79
N ILE A 217 3.45 19.06 -3.48
CA ILE A 217 3.50 20.49 -3.78
C ILE A 217 3.51 21.31 -2.50
N GLU A 218 2.65 21.00 -1.54
CA GLU A 218 2.58 21.71 -0.26
C GLU A 218 3.90 21.60 0.53
N VAL A 219 4.51 20.41 0.57
CA VAL A 219 5.82 20.21 1.20
C VAL A 219 6.93 20.95 0.45
N GLU A 220 6.94 20.93 -0.88
CA GLU A 220 8.01 21.61 -1.64
C GLU A 220 7.90 23.14 -1.61
N THR A 221 6.68 23.70 -1.48
CA THR A 221 6.42 25.14 -1.65
C THR A 221 6.05 25.88 -0.37
N THR A 222 5.60 25.18 0.67
CA THR A 222 5.07 25.82 1.89
C THR A 222 5.72 25.39 3.20
N LEU A 223 6.67 24.45 3.13
CA LEU A 223 7.39 23.92 4.29
C LEU A 223 8.85 24.39 4.27
N ARG A 224 9.25 25.16 5.28
CA ARG A 224 10.65 25.54 5.53
C ARG A 224 11.23 24.65 6.62
N LEU A 225 12.14 23.75 6.26
CA LEU A 225 12.65 22.74 7.18
C LEU A 225 13.50 23.41 8.26
N ALA A 226 13.14 23.22 9.53
CA ALA A 226 13.91 23.74 10.67
C ALA A 226 14.77 22.66 11.33
N ARG A 227 14.24 21.44 11.43
CA ARG A 227 14.99 20.29 11.94
C ARG A 227 14.42 18.99 11.40
N TYR A 228 15.32 18.07 11.07
CA TYR A 228 14.98 16.73 10.63
C TYR A 228 15.64 15.67 11.51
N ALA A 229 14.88 14.65 11.85
CA ALA A 229 15.37 13.35 12.30
C ALA A 229 14.39 12.26 11.81
N PRO A 230 14.83 11.02 11.58
CA PRO A 230 13.91 9.95 11.22
C PRO A 230 12.76 9.82 12.24
N GLY A 231 11.51 9.97 11.77
CA GLY A 231 10.31 9.98 12.64
C GLY A 231 9.96 11.33 13.26
N ARG A 232 10.74 12.40 13.04
CA ARG A 232 10.47 13.75 13.57
C ARG A 232 10.82 14.85 12.56
N ILE A 233 9.84 15.69 12.26
CA ILE A 233 9.99 16.84 11.36
C ILE A 233 9.56 18.09 12.11
N GLU A 234 10.43 19.09 12.14
CA GLU A 234 10.12 20.42 12.66
C GLU A 234 10.27 21.41 11.50
N PHE A 235 9.22 22.20 11.26
CA PHE A 235 9.21 23.12 10.13
C PHE A 235 8.53 24.44 10.46
N GLU A 236 8.97 25.48 9.78
CA GLU A 236 8.34 26.79 9.76
C GLU A 236 7.40 26.87 8.54
N PRO A 237 6.10 27.15 8.72
CA PRO A 237 5.15 27.25 7.62
C PRO A 237 5.31 28.60 6.90
N THR A 238 5.20 28.60 5.58
CA THR A 238 5.04 29.87 4.84
C THR A 238 3.64 30.46 5.10
N PRO A 239 3.40 31.75 4.79
CA PRO A 239 2.08 32.36 4.92
C PRO A 239 0.97 31.66 4.10
N GLN A 240 1.34 30.87 3.10
CA GLN A 240 0.44 30.12 2.22
C GLN A 240 0.25 28.66 2.68
N ALA A 241 0.95 28.20 3.71
CA ALA A 241 0.87 26.83 4.18
C ALA A 241 -0.52 26.50 4.73
N PRO A 242 -1.12 25.35 4.34
CA PRO A 242 -2.36 24.89 4.94
C PRO A 242 -2.20 24.64 6.44
N THR A 243 -3.20 25.03 7.24
CA THR A 243 -3.17 24.87 8.70
C THR A 243 -3.16 23.40 9.15
N ASP A 244 -3.63 22.49 8.29
CA ASP A 244 -3.68 21.05 8.54
C ASP A 244 -2.46 20.29 8.01
N LEU A 245 -1.46 20.97 7.42
CA LEU A 245 -0.29 20.36 6.78
C LEU A 245 0.49 19.44 7.73
N ALA A 246 0.74 19.89 8.96
CA ALA A 246 1.49 19.10 9.94
C ALA A 246 0.78 17.77 10.30
N ALA A 247 -0.53 17.83 10.54
CA ALA A 247 -1.34 16.67 10.87
C ALA A 247 -1.45 15.71 9.67
N ARG A 248 -1.70 16.24 8.47
CA ARG A 248 -1.79 15.46 7.24
C ARG A 248 -0.46 14.77 6.92
N LEU A 249 0.66 15.48 7.03
CA LEU A 249 1.99 14.93 6.82
C LEU A 249 2.28 13.79 7.81
N SER A 250 2.01 13.99 9.10
CA SER A 250 2.18 12.95 10.12
C SER A 250 1.35 11.69 9.83
N GLN A 251 0.07 11.85 9.49
CA GLN A 251 -0.84 10.74 9.18
C GLN A 251 -0.42 9.96 7.92
N ARG A 252 -0.01 10.67 6.86
CA ARG A 252 0.45 10.05 5.62
C ARG A 252 1.74 9.27 5.84
N LEU A 253 2.73 9.87 6.51
CA LEU A 253 3.98 9.19 6.83
C LEU A 253 3.74 7.98 7.74
N GLN A 254 2.81 8.06 8.70
CA GLN A 254 2.44 6.90 9.50
C GLN A 254 1.79 5.79 8.66
N THR A 255 0.93 6.14 7.71
CA THR A 255 0.27 5.18 6.83
C THR A 255 1.27 4.44 5.94
N TRP A 256 2.27 5.15 5.41
CA TRP A 256 3.27 4.57 4.51
C TRP A 256 4.42 3.84 5.22
N THR A 257 4.83 4.32 6.40
CA THR A 257 5.97 3.75 7.14
C THR A 257 5.56 2.79 8.25
N GLY A 258 4.28 2.78 8.65
CA GLY A 258 3.78 2.05 9.82
C GLY A 258 4.26 2.61 11.17
N GLN A 259 5.04 3.69 11.18
CA GLN A 259 5.64 4.29 12.38
C GLN A 259 4.97 5.61 12.74
N ARG A 260 4.96 5.99 14.02
CA ARG A 260 4.42 7.29 14.43
C ARG A 260 5.41 8.40 14.10
N TRP A 261 4.94 9.46 13.44
CA TRP A 261 5.73 10.64 13.08
C TRP A 261 5.35 11.86 13.91
N GLY A 262 6.33 12.46 14.57
CA GLY A 262 6.18 13.74 15.26
C GLY A 262 6.44 14.90 14.30
N VAL A 263 5.38 15.51 13.77
CA VAL A 263 5.49 16.70 12.90
C VAL A 263 5.07 17.93 13.69
N THR A 264 5.99 18.87 13.90
CA THR A 264 5.79 20.05 14.75
C THR A 264 6.03 21.34 13.97
N VAL A 265 5.18 22.33 14.21
CA VAL A 265 5.30 23.67 13.65
C VAL A 265 6.16 24.53 14.59
N VAL A 266 7.18 25.19 14.05
CA VAL A 266 8.00 26.18 14.77
C VAL A 266 7.80 27.57 14.19
N ASN A 267 8.07 28.60 14.98
CA ASN A 267 7.84 30.00 14.56
C ASN A 267 9.03 30.63 13.81
N THR A 268 10.24 30.08 13.98
CA THR A 268 11.47 30.60 13.39
C THR A 268 12.49 29.48 13.20
N GLY A 269 13.36 29.63 12.21
CA GLY A 269 14.53 28.76 12.01
C GLY A 269 14.37 27.75 10.87
N GLY A 270 13.34 27.90 10.04
CA GLY A 270 13.23 27.15 8.80
C GLY A 270 14.15 27.69 7.71
N GLU A 271 14.77 26.78 6.96
CA GLU A 271 15.54 27.10 5.75
C GLU A 271 14.63 27.51 4.58
N ALA A 272 15.20 27.87 3.42
CA ALA A 272 14.40 28.10 2.22
C ALA A 272 13.56 26.85 1.88
N THR A 273 12.35 27.04 1.35
CA THR A 273 11.58 25.92 0.81
C THR A 273 12.33 25.26 -0.35
N ILE A 274 12.02 24.00 -0.65
CA ILE A 274 12.64 23.29 -1.77
C ILE A 274 12.41 24.06 -3.08
N ALA A 275 11.21 24.64 -3.26
CA ALA A 275 10.91 25.47 -4.41
C ALA A 275 11.75 26.76 -4.44
N GLU A 276 11.88 27.47 -3.31
CA GLU A 276 12.71 28.68 -3.20
C GLU A 276 14.19 28.38 -3.51
N ALA A 277 14.71 27.25 -3.02
CA ALA A 277 16.08 26.80 -3.29
C ALA A 277 16.30 26.48 -4.77
N ARG A 278 15.41 25.68 -5.37
CA ARG A 278 15.46 25.34 -6.81
C ARG A 278 15.37 26.58 -7.71
N ASP A 279 14.51 27.54 -7.39
CA ASP A 279 14.41 28.79 -8.15
C ASP A 279 15.68 29.64 -8.04
N THR A 280 16.31 29.68 -6.87
CA THR A 280 17.59 30.38 -6.66
C THR A 280 18.70 29.76 -7.52
N ASP A 281 18.83 28.43 -7.51
CA ASP A 281 19.81 27.70 -8.31
C ASP A 281 19.58 27.87 -9.81
N ARG A 282 18.32 27.83 -10.25
CA ARG A 282 17.95 28.08 -11.64
C ARG A 282 18.32 29.49 -12.07
N LEU A 283 17.99 30.52 -11.27
CA LEU A 283 18.33 31.91 -11.57
C LEU A 283 19.85 32.14 -11.58
N ALA A 284 20.59 31.52 -10.67
CA ALA A 284 22.06 31.58 -10.66
C ALA A 284 22.67 30.94 -11.92
N THR A 285 22.17 29.75 -12.29
CA THR A 285 22.62 29.04 -13.49
C THR A 285 22.28 29.82 -14.77
N GLU A 286 21.08 30.38 -14.86
CA GLU A 286 20.67 31.25 -15.96
C GLU A 286 21.57 32.49 -16.06
N ALA A 287 21.95 33.10 -14.94
CA ALA A 287 22.84 34.26 -14.93
C ALA A 287 24.22 33.89 -15.49
N THR A 288 24.83 32.79 -15.03
CA THR A 288 26.12 32.30 -15.55
C THR A 288 26.05 31.95 -17.03
N LEU A 289 24.95 31.33 -17.49
CA LEU A 289 24.77 31.02 -18.90
C LEU A 289 24.62 32.27 -19.78
N ARG A 290 23.98 33.33 -19.28
CA ARG A 290 23.87 34.60 -20.02
C ARG A 290 25.20 35.32 -20.21
N GLU A 291 26.20 35.02 -19.38
CA GLU A 291 27.57 35.51 -19.54
C GLU A 291 28.35 34.74 -20.62
N ASN A 292 27.87 33.57 -21.06
CA ASN A 292 28.51 32.79 -22.10
C ASN A 292 28.46 33.53 -23.47
N PRO A 293 29.60 33.67 -24.18
CA PRO A 293 29.67 34.40 -25.45
C PRO A 293 28.68 33.92 -26.53
N LEU A 294 28.42 32.62 -26.62
CA LEU A 294 27.49 32.05 -27.61
C LEU A 294 26.04 32.38 -27.26
N ILE A 295 25.67 32.26 -25.99
CA ILE A 295 24.30 32.54 -25.52
C ILE A 295 24.02 34.04 -25.65
N LYS A 296 24.98 34.90 -25.29
CA LYS A 296 24.88 36.34 -25.48
C LYS A 296 24.63 36.71 -26.95
N ALA A 297 25.37 36.10 -27.88
CA ALA A 297 25.16 36.33 -29.32
C ALA A 297 23.76 35.92 -29.80
N VAL A 298 23.19 34.84 -29.23
CA VAL A 298 21.81 34.42 -29.52
C VAL A 298 20.79 35.44 -29.01
N PHE A 299 20.95 35.96 -27.80
CA PHE A 299 20.04 37.00 -27.26
C PHE A 299 20.17 38.33 -28.00
N ASP A 300 21.37 38.70 -28.45
CA ASP A 300 21.60 39.88 -29.29
C ASP A 300 20.90 39.76 -30.65
N ALA A 301 20.91 38.57 -31.27
CA ALA A 301 20.22 38.29 -32.53
C ALA A 301 18.70 38.09 -32.36
N PHE A 302 18.26 37.57 -31.21
CA PHE A 302 16.87 37.25 -30.91
C PHE A 302 16.45 37.77 -29.52
N PRO A 303 16.10 39.07 -29.38
CA PRO A 303 15.77 39.68 -28.08
C PRO A 303 14.56 39.10 -27.35
N ARG A 304 13.74 38.29 -28.03
CA ARG A 304 12.58 37.58 -27.45
C ARG A 304 12.88 36.13 -27.07
N ALA A 305 14.10 35.64 -27.31
CA ALA A 305 14.51 34.31 -26.91
C ALA A 305 14.38 34.15 -25.38
N LYS A 306 14.12 32.93 -24.94
CA LYS A 306 14.05 32.58 -23.51
C LYS A 306 14.71 31.23 -23.32
N ILE A 307 15.43 31.07 -22.22
CA ILE A 307 15.92 29.75 -21.81
C ILE A 307 14.73 29.01 -21.21
N THR A 308 14.29 27.93 -21.87
CA THR A 308 13.14 27.14 -21.43
C THR A 308 13.54 25.96 -20.55
N ASP A 309 14.72 25.40 -20.79
CA ASP A 309 15.24 24.21 -20.10
C ASP A 309 16.77 24.25 -20.13
N ILE A 310 17.42 23.80 -19.05
CA ILE A 310 18.88 23.72 -18.93
C ILE A 310 19.21 22.27 -18.58
N ARG A 311 19.86 21.55 -19.49
CA ARG A 311 20.25 20.15 -19.29
C ARG A 311 21.76 20.03 -19.23
N THR A 312 22.28 19.53 -18.12
CA THR A 312 23.69 19.21 -17.99
C THR A 312 23.99 17.84 -18.64
N PRO A 313 25.22 17.61 -19.11
CA PRO A 313 25.63 16.29 -19.62
C PRO A 313 25.38 15.17 -18.60
N GLU A 314 25.60 15.44 -17.32
CA GLU A 314 25.38 14.49 -16.22
C GLU A 314 23.90 14.15 -16.07
N ALA A 315 23.00 15.14 -16.11
CA ALA A 315 21.55 14.91 -16.03
C ALA A 315 21.02 14.14 -17.25
N ILE A 316 21.62 14.34 -18.42
CA ILE A 316 21.30 13.55 -19.62
C ILE A 316 21.75 12.10 -19.45
N ALA A 317 22.95 11.88 -18.91
CA ALA A 317 23.48 10.55 -18.65
C ALA A 317 22.68 9.79 -17.58
N GLU A 318 22.29 10.45 -16.49
CA GLU A 318 21.48 9.87 -15.41
C GLU A 318 20.07 9.48 -15.89
N ARG A 319 19.45 10.35 -16.69
CA ARG A 319 18.17 10.03 -17.35
C ARG A 319 18.31 8.85 -18.29
N ALA A 320 19.37 8.82 -19.10
CA ALA A 320 19.64 7.71 -20.01
C ALA A 320 19.89 6.40 -19.24
N ALA A 321 20.58 6.44 -18.10
CA ALA A 321 20.80 5.28 -17.24
C ALA A 321 19.50 4.76 -16.58
N THR A 322 18.59 5.65 -16.22
CA THR A 322 17.28 5.29 -15.64
C THR A 322 16.32 4.73 -16.70
N GLU A 323 16.45 5.19 -17.94
CA GLU A 323 15.60 4.79 -19.07
C GLU A 323 16.18 3.59 -19.84
N ALA A 324 17.43 3.20 -19.58
CA ALA A 324 18.06 2.03 -20.16
C ALA A 324 17.34 0.75 -19.72
N LEU A 325 16.89 -0.03 -20.71
CA LEU A 325 16.38 -1.38 -20.49
C LEU A 325 17.53 -2.27 -19.99
N PRO A 326 17.26 -3.23 -19.09
CA PRO A 326 18.28 -4.18 -18.66
C PRO A 326 18.85 -4.93 -19.87
N GLU A 327 20.18 -5.09 -19.91
CA GLU A 327 20.85 -5.88 -20.93
C GLU A 327 20.32 -7.32 -20.88
N VAL A 328 19.82 -7.82 -22.02
CA VAL A 328 19.32 -9.19 -22.13
C VAL A 328 20.54 -10.09 -22.30
N GLU A 329 20.92 -10.83 -21.25
CA GLU A 329 22.17 -11.62 -21.21
C GLU A 329 22.17 -12.86 -22.14
N ASP A 330 21.03 -13.27 -22.69
CA ASP A 330 20.93 -14.48 -23.51
C ASP A 330 20.37 -14.15 -24.92
N GLU A 331 21.17 -13.48 -25.74
CA GLU A 331 20.96 -13.45 -27.18
C GLU A 331 21.33 -14.83 -27.74
N TRP A 332 20.34 -15.71 -27.85
CA TRP A 332 20.47 -16.99 -28.54
C TRP A 332 20.90 -16.70 -30.00
N ASP A 333 22.18 -16.93 -30.31
CA ASP A 333 22.71 -16.85 -31.68
C ASP A 333 22.24 -18.10 -32.46
N PRO A 334 21.34 -17.95 -33.46
CA PRO A 334 20.85 -19.08 -34.24
C PRO A 334 21.90 -19.73 -35.15
N PHE A 335 23.11 -19.17 -35.24
CA PHE A 335 24.11 -19.52 -36.25
C PHE A 335 25.37 -20.19 -35.71
N GLU A 336 25.48 -20.45 -34.40
CA GLU A 336 26.66 -21.13 -33.83
C GLU A 336 26.68 -22.66 -34.01
N ASP A 337 25.56 -23.31 -34.37
CA ASP A 337 25.54 -24.75 -34.66
C ASP A 337 25.54 -25.05 -36.17
N ASN A 338 26.73 -25.14 -36.77
CA ASN A 338 26.96 -25.93 -38.00
C ASN A 338 28.42 -26.37 -38.20
#